data_AF-A0A7U3D159-F1
#
_entry.id   AF-A0A7U3D159-F1
#
_cell.length_a   1.000
_cell.length_b   1.000
_cell.length_c   1.000
_cell.angle_alpha   90.00
_cell.angle_beta   90.00
_cell.angle_gamma   90.00
#
_symmetry.space_group_name_H-M   'P 1'
#
loop_
_entity.id
_entity.type
_entity.pdbx_description
1 polymer ?
#
loop_
_entity_poly.entity_id
_entity_poly.type
_entity_poly.pdbx_seq_one_letter_code
_entity_poly.pdbx_strand_id
1 'polypeptide(L)'
;MEKGVEIAFQLSNGSEDRELVMAMSNIVGNEFKAELGVDWRIFHVTLGENRYFRVLYAGPHLSKLHPLNEKRIRERFDELSHKR
;
A
#
# COMPACT_ATOMS: atom_id res chain seq x y z
N MET A 1 -9.91 11.20 10.35
CA MET A 1 -8.98 10.32 9.60
C MET A 1 -8.04 11.23 8.83
N GLU A 2 -6.79 11.42 9.27
CA GLU A 2 -5.89 12.41 8.64
C GLU A 2 -4.44 11.91 8.42
N LYS A 3 -4.14 10.64 8.70
CA LYS A 3 -2.74 10.17 8.72
C LYS A 3 -2.64 8.83 8.02
N GLY A 4 -1.87 8.79 6.93
CA GLY A 4 -1.56 7.56 6.22
C GLY A 4 -1.53 7.70 4.71
N VAL A 5 -0.90 6.72 4.08
CA VAL A 5 -0.80 6.58 2.63
C VAL A 5 -1.78 5.50 2.20
N GLU A 6 -2.78 5.90 1.41
CA GLU A 6 -3.67 4.97 0.73
C GLU A 6 -3.15 4.70 -0.69
N ILE A 7 -2.99 3.42 -1.01
CA ILE A 7 -2.66 2.92 -2.34
C ILE A 7 -3.85 2.13 -2.87
N ALA A 8 -4.34 2.53 -4.05
CA ALA A 8 -5.37 1.82 -4.78
C ALA A 8 -4.73 0.93 -5.83
N PHE A 9 -5.04 -0.36 -5.80
CA PHE A 9 -4.51 -1.31 -6.76
C PHE A 9 -5.65 -2.08 -7.41
N GLN A 10 -5.81 -1.85 -8.72
CA GLN A 10 -6.78 -2.55 -9.54
C GLN A 10 -6.06 -3.64 -10.33
N LEU A 11 -6.65 -4.82 -10.34
CA LEU A 11 -6.04 -6.02 -10.88
C LEU A 11 -6.74 -6.47 -12.15
N SER A 12 -5.95 -6.96 -13.10
CA SER A 12 -6.40 -7.52 -14.36
C SER A 12 -6.82 -8.99 -14.16
N ASN A 13 -7.94 -9.20 -13.46
CA ASN A 13 -8.69 -10.46 -13.34
C ASN A 13 -7.84 -11.76 -13.25
N GLY A 14 -7.19 -12.03 -12.10
CA GLY A 14 -6.54 -13.30 -11.78
C GLY A 14 -6.55 -13.64 -10.28
N SER A 15 -6.29 -14.90 -9.91
CA SER A 15 -6.20 -15.35 -8.51
C SER A 15 -4.85 -15.06 -7.85
N GLU A 16 -3.78 -15.00 -8.64
CA GLU A 16 -2.40 -14.66 -8.21
C GLU A 16 -2.29 -13.21 -7.69
N ASP A 17 -3.25 -12.39 -8.08
CA ASP A 17 -3.29 -10.97 -7.82
C ASP A 17 -3.40 -10.62 -6.32
N ARG A 18 -4.06 -11.47 -5.53
CA ARG A 18 -4.16 -11.28 -4.07
C ARG A 18 -2.81 -11.49 -3.39
N GLU A 19 -2.12 -12.57 -3.76
CA GLU A 19 -0.82 -12.93 -3.18
C GLU A 19 0.22 -11.87 -3.50
N LEU A 20 0.17 -11.34 -4.73
CA LEU A 20 1.03 -10.25 -5.17
C LEU A 20 0.81 -8.98 -4.33
N VAL A 21 -0.44 -8.51 -4.19
CA VAL A 21 -0.74 -7.33 -3.37
C VAL A 21 -0.29 -7.54 -1.93
N MET A 22 -0.51 -8.74 -1.38
CA MET A 22 -0.04 -9.08 -0.03
C MET A 22 1.48 -9.03 0.08
N ALA A 23 2.20 -9.66 -0.85
CA ALA A 23 3.65 -9.68 -0.86
C ALA A 23 4.24 -8.27 -0.98
N MET A 24 3.79 -7.49 -1.97
CA MET A 24 4.25 -6.11 -2.16
C MET A 24 3.96 -5.26 -0.92
N SER A 25 2.74 -5.34 -0.38
CA SER A 25 2.36 -4.54 0.79
C SER A 25 3.20 -4.87 2.02
N ASN A 26 3.51 -6.16 2.21
CA ASN A 26 4.34 -6.60 3.32
C ASN A 26 5.80 -6.19 3.14
N ILE A 27 6.35 -6.21 1.92
CA ILE A 27 7.71 -5.75 1.67
C ILE A 27 7.83 -4.26 2.02
N VAL A 28 6.97 -3.43 1.43
CA VAL A 28 6.96 -1.98 1.68
C VAL A 28 6.70 -1.69 3.16
N GLY A 29 5.69 -2.32 3.74
CA GLY A 29 5.33 -2.14 5.13
C GLY A 29 6.48 -2.44 6.08
N ASN A 30 7.15 -3.58 5.92
CA ASN A 30 8.29 -3.95 6.77
C ASN A 30 9.49 -3.02 6.58
N GLU A 31 9.77 -2.60 5.34
CA GLU A 31 10.86 -1.66 5.03
C GLU A 31 10.70 -0.35 5.82
N PHE A 32 9.48 0.19 5.86
CA PHE A 32 9.19 1.45 6.55
C PHE A 32 8.77 1.28 8.02
N LYS A 33 8.56 0.05 8.51
CA LYS A 33 8.17 -0.20 9.90
C LYS A 33 9.24 0.25 10.88
N ALA A 34 10.48 -0.17 10.64
CA ALA A 34 11.61 0.16 11.52
C ALA A 34 11.99 1.64 11.43
N GLU A 35 11.90 2.24 10.24
CA GLU A 35 12.30 3.63 9.99
C GLU A 35 11.25 4.64 10.47
N LEU A 36 9.98 4.39 10.14
CA LEU A 36 8.90 5.38 10.26
C LEU A 36 7.81 4.98 11.28
N GLY A 37 7.90 3.79 11.87
CA GLY A 37 6.87 3.27 12.78
C GLY A 37 5.55 3.02 12.05
N VAL A 38 5.61 2.51 10.82
CA VAL A 38 4.45 2.30 9.96
C VAL A 38 3.82 0.94 10.23
N ASP A 39 2.51 0.94 10.41
CA ASP A 39 1.64 -0.22 10.33
C ASP A 39 0.81 -0.17 9.05
N TRP A 40 0.37 -1.32 8.55
CA TRP A 40 -0.44 -1.37 7.33
C TRP A 40 -1.59 -2.36 7.42
N ARG A 41 -2.63 -2.09 6.63
CA ARG A 41 -3.78 -2.97 6.43
C ARG A 41 -4.10 -3.08 4.96
N ILE A 42 -4.48 -4.28 4.54
CA ILE A 42 -4.87 -4.60 3.18
C ILE A 42 -6.37 -4.88 3.18
N PHE A 43 -7.10 -4.14 2.37
CA PHE A 43 -8.53 -4.28 2.19
C PHE A 43 -8.79 -4.86 0.81
N HIS A 44 -9.48 -5.98 0.77
CA HIS A 44 -10.10 -6.47 -0.46
C HIS A 44 -11.48 -5.84 -0.57
N VAL A 45 -11.70 -5.04 -1.62
CA VAL A 45 -12.92 -4.27 -1.80
C VAL A 45 -13.62 -4.75 -3.07
N THR A 46 -14.94 -4.95 -2.96
CA THR A 46 -15.79 -5.34 -4.08
C THR A 46 -16.81 -4.24 -4.30
N LEU A 47 -16.90 -3.74 -5.54
CA LEU A 47 -17.88 -2.73 -5.96
C LEU A 47 -18.56 -3.21 -7.25
N GLY A 48 -19.79 -3.69 -7.11
CA GLY A 48 -20.47 -4.39 -8.21
C GLY A 48 -19.69 -5.64 -8.60
N GLU A 49 -19.34 -5.74 -9.88
CA GLU A 49 -18.54 -6.85 -10.43
C GLU A 49 -17.02 -6.62 -10.31
N ASN A 50 -16.59 -5.41 -9.93
CA ASN A 50 -15.18 -5.05 -9.88
C ASN A 50 -14.58 -5.40 -8.51
N ARG A 51 -13.40 -6.01 -8.54
CA ARG A 51 -12.58 -6.28 -7.36
C ARG A 51 -11.32 -5.42 -7.42
N TYR A 52 -11.02 -4.77 -6.31
CA TYR A 52 -9.79 -4.00 -6.16
C TYR A 52 -9.28 -4.12 -4.74
N PHE A 53 -8.01 -3.79 -4.56
CA PHE A 53 -7.39 -3.74 -3.25
C PHE A 53 -7.08 -2.30 -2.86
N ARG A 54 -7.27 -2.00 -1.59
CA ARG A 54 -6.76 -0.79 -0.97
C ARG A 54 -5.74 -1.18 0.07
N VAL A 55 -4.55 -0.59 0.02
CA VAL A 55 -3.52 -0.76 1.03
C VAL A 55 -3.40 0.56 1.78
N LEU A 56 -3.56 0.51 3.09
CA LEU A 56 -3.45 1.68 3.95
C LEU A 56 -2.22 1.52 4.83
N TYR A 57 -1.23 2.37 4.65
CA TYR A 57 -0.10 2.54 5.56
C TYR A 57 -0.41 3.69 6.51
N ALA A 58 -0.24 3.49 7.81
CA ALA A 58 -0.47 4.50 8.82
C ALA A 58 0.66 4.48 9.86
N GLY A 59 1.06 5.65 10.33
CA GLY A 59 2.12 5.77 11.33
C GLY A 59 2.30 7.22 11.79
N PRO A 60 3.02 7.44 12.89
CA PRO A 60 3.24 8.78 13.45
C PRO A 60 3.95 9.71 12.46
N HIS A 61 4.83 9.17 11.60
CA HIS A 61 5.62 9.91 10.63
C HIS A 61 5.01 9.96 9.22
N LEU A 62 3.73 9.59 9.07
CA LEU A 62 2.94 9.66 7.83
C LEU A 62 1.82 10.70 7.92
N SER A 63 2.17 11.87 8.46
CA SER A 63 1.26 13.03 8.52
C SER A 63 1.64 14.03 7.43
N LYS A 64 0.74 15.00 7.19
CA LYS A 64 0.95 16.14 6.27
C LYS A 64 2.26 16.91 6.51
N LEU A 65 2.88 16.78 7.70
CA LEU A 65 4.17 17.39 8.04
C LEU A 65 5.37 16.65 7.43
N HIS A 66 5.19 15.43 6.93
CA HIS A 66 6.23 14.60 6.33
C HIS A 66 5.83 14.09 4.92
N PRO A 67 5.53 14.99 3.97
CA PRO A 67 5.04 14.60 2.65
C PRO A 67 6.05 13.75 1.86
N LEU A 68 7.35 13.89 2.16
CA LEU A 68 8.40 13.08 1.55
C LEU A 68 8.27 11.59 1.93
N ASN A 69 7.84 11.27 3.14
CA ASN A 69 7.66 9.88 3.57
C ASN A 69 6.48 9.24 2.85
N GLU A 70 5.39 10.00 2.67
CA GLU A 70 4.24 9.53 1.90
C GLU A 70 4.65 9.23 0.45
N LYS A 71 5.42 10.13 -0.16
CA LYS A 71 5.95 9.96 -1.51
C LYS A 71 6.84 8.71 -1.62
N ARG A 72 7.77 8.51 -0.68
CA ARG A 72 8.65 7.32 -0.66
C ARG A 72 7.89 6.01 -0.60
N ILE A 73 6.83 5.93 0.22
CA ILE A 73 5.99 4.72 0.30
C ILE A 73 5.30 4.45 -1.03
N ARG A 74 4.73 5.49 -1.67
CA ARG A 74 4.08 5.35 -2.99
C ARG A 74 5.06 4.91 -4.07
N GLU A 75 6.18 5.62 -4.20
CA GLU A 75 7.21 5.31 -5.19
C GLU A 75 7.73 3.89 -5.01
N ARG A 76 7.98 3.46 -3.77
CA ARG A 76 8.45 2.13 -3.49
C ARG A 76 7.43 1.04 -3.86
N PHE A 77 6.16 1.28 -3.61
CA PHE A 77 5.10 0.36 -4.01
C PHE A 77 4.98 0.30 -5.53
N ASP A 78 5.01 1.45 -6.22
CA ASP A 78 4.94 1.53 -7.68
C ASP A 78 6.14 0.85 -8.34
N GLU A 79 7.35 0.98 -7.79
CA GLU A 79 8.54 0.24 -8.27
C GLU A 79 8.33 -1.27 -8.23
N LEU A 80 7.72 -1.80 -7.17
CA LEU A 80 7.44 -3.23 -7.05
C LEU A 80 6.36 -3.66 -8.04
N SER A 81 5.34 -2.81 -8.28
CA SER A 81 4.27 -3.16 -9.22
C SER A 81 4.70 -3.13 -10.67
N HIS A 82 5.68 -2.30 -11.05
CA HIS A 82 6.21 -2.21 -12.42
C HIS A 82 7.27 -3.28 -12.74
N LYS A 83 7.77 -4.02 -11.74
CA LYS A 83 8.63 -5.20 -11.94
C LYS A 83 7.85 -6.48 -12.27
N ARG A 84 6.52 -6.36 -12.45
CA ARG A 84 5.63 -7.41 -12.94
C ARG A 84 5.78 -7.60 -14.45
#